data_AF-A0A960LQM3-F1
#
_entry.id   AF-A0A960LQM3-F1
#
_cell.length_a   1.000
_cell.length_b   1.000
_cell.length_c   1.000
_cell.angle_alpha   90.00
_cell.angle_beta   90.00
_cell.angle_gamma   90.00
#
_symmetry.space_group_name_H-M   'P 1'
#
loop_
_entity.id
_entity.type
_entity.pdbx_description
1 polymer ?
#
loop_
_entity_poly.entity_id
_entity_poly.type
_entity_poly.pdbx_seq_one_letter_code
_entity_poly.pdbx_strand_id
1 'polypeptide(L)'
;MKSGLRLLLITGIVLLSLGLAVYFLKEFQESRKANAPSGSGANNQVTTLNRPPQDSDNKGEKKSGWVPPEGDPQQRYMALKNAPAQERYDLISNFMALGHERNPAMLIEALKDPVSDLRVFAIESASALTEEEATAVLAAAASNDDPDAREMAWSIAAPYPIESRAVIYSEALTKGDEKTLAEAFDEMGTTPEMPLFEMMLFHSVDEKLPEARRMRLLQEMQLWLEPGGGDVPVFGSPKDLLTWWEGNRENYDEFMLRIDQ
;
A
#
# COMPACT_ATOMS: atom_id res chain seq x y z
N MET A 1 -21.54 -34.44 22.72
CA MET A 1 -20.15 -34.03 23.05
C MET A 1 -19.35 -33.57 21.81
N LYS A 2 -19.93 -32.88 20.81
CA LYS A 2 -19.19 -32.42 19.60
C LYS A 2 -19.20 -30.91 19.37
N SER A 3 -19.94 -30.15 20.18
CA SER A 3 -20.12 -28.69 20.01
C SER A 3 -19.16 -27.85 20.87
N GLY A 4 -18.66 -28.37 21.99
CA GLY A 4 -17.73 -27.64 22.88
C GLY A 4 -16.29 -27.53 22.35
N LEU A 5 -15.84 -28.49 21.56
CA LEU A 5 -14.45 -28.54 21.06
C LEU A 5 -14.22 -27.61 19.84
N ARG A 6 -15.28 -27.30 19.07
CA ARG A 6 -15.19 -26.36 17.93
C ARG A 6 -15.11 -24.90 18.36
N LEU A 7 -15.69 -24.55 19.52
CA LEU A 7 -15.67 -23.16 20.02
C LEU A 7 -14.30 -22.77 20.63
N LEU A 8 -13.57 -23.74 21.18
CA LEU A 8 -12.22 -23.55 21.74
C LEU A 8 -11.13 -23.46 20.67
N LEU A 9 -11.30 -24.11 19.51
CA LEU A 9 -10.35 -24.04 18.40
C LEU A 9 -10.44 -22.71 17.63
N ILE A 10 -11.65 -22.15 17.49
CA ILE A 10 -11.87 -20.87 16.81
C ILE A 10 -11.38 -19.69 17.66
N THR A 11 -11.54 -19.75 18.99
CA THR A 11 -11.01 -18.72 19.90
C THR A 11 -9.48 -18.77 20.04
N GLY A 12 -8.86 -19.95 19.95
CA GLY A 12 -7.39 -20.10 19.94
C GLY A 12 -6.71 -19.48 18.71
N ILE A 13 -7.32 -19.62 17.51
CA ILE A 13 -6.77 -19.09 16.25
C ILE A 13 -6.93 -17.56 16.15
N VAL A 14 -8.02 -17.00 16.70
CA VAL A 14 -8.22 -15.54 16.77
C VAL A 14 -7.24 -14.88 17.74
N LEU A 15 -6.81 -15.58 18.81
CA LEU A 15 -5.80 -15.07 19.73
C LEU A 15 -4.36 -15.16 19.17
N LEU A 16 -4.07 -16.12 18.30
CA LEU A 16 -2.77 -16.22 17.62
C LEU A 16 -2.59 -15.16 16.52
N SER A 17 -3.65 -14.81 15.79
CA SER A 17 -3.64 -13.77 14.75
C SER A 17 -3.55 -12.35 15.32
N LEU A 18 -4.18 -12.08 16.48
CA LEU A 18 -3.95 -10.84 17.24
C LEU A 18 -2.58 -10.82 17.93
N GLY A 19 -2.08 -11.97 18.38
CA GLY A 19 -0.77 -12.10 19.03
C GLY A 19 0.39 -11.77 18.10
N LEU A 20 0.35 -12.22 16.85
CA LEU A 20 1.40 -11.93 15.86
C LEU A 20 1.37 -10.47 15.39
N ALA A 21 0.19 -9.88 15.14
CA ALA A 21 0.08 -8.47 14.77
C ALA A 21 0.58 -7.55 15.90
N VAL A 22 0.33 -7.90 17.17
CA VAL A 22 0.87 -7.18 18.33
C VAL A 22 2.37 -7.43 18.50
N TYR A 23 2.88 -8.62 18.17
CA TYR A 23 4.31 -8.93 18.19
C TYR A 23 5.08 -8.08 17.16
N PHE A 24 4.64 -8.05 15.90
CA PHE A 24 5.23 -7.21 14.85
C PHE A 24 5.16 -5.71 15.19
N LEU A 25 4.05 -5.24 15.75
CA LEU A 25 3.90 -3.84 16.16
C LEU A 25 4.84 -3.48 17.34
N LYS A 26 5.10 -4.42 18.25
CA LYS A 26 5.98 -4.22 19.40
C LYS A 26 7.46 -4.23 19.00
N GLU A 27 7.88 -5.17 18.16
CA GLU A 27 9.26 -5.26 17.65
C GLU A 27 9.62 -4.03 16.79
N PHE A 28 8.64 -3.51 16.04
CA PHE A 28 8.74 -2.25 15.29
C PHE A 28 8.92 -1.03 16.21
N GLN A 29 8.18 -0.94 17.32
CA GLN A 29 8.33 0.17 18.28
C GLN A 29 9.63 0.10 19.09
N GLU A 30 10.11 -1.10 19.43
CA GLU A 30 11.37 -1.27 20.17
C GLU A 30 12.60 -0.96 19.28
N SER A 31 12.54 -1.29 17.98
CA SER A 31 13.58 -0.94 17.00
C SER A 31 13.71 0.58 16.78
N ARG A 32 12.62 1.35 16.91
CA ARG A 32 12.65 2.84 16.85
C ARG A 32 13.29 3.48 18.09
N LYS A 33 13.17 2.89 19.28
CA LYS A 33 13.78 3.46 20.50
C LYS A 33 15.31 3.34 20.50
N ALA A 34 15.86 2.37 19.76
CA ALA A 34 17.30 2.14 19.67
C ALA A 34 18.01 3.09 18.69
N ASN A 35 17.30 3.65 17.69
CA ASN A 35 17.93 4.31 16.53
C ASN A 35 17.41 5.72 16.21
N ALA A 36 16.76 6.43 17.14
CA ALA A 36 16.31 7.80 16.90
C ALA A 36 17.50 8.75 16.64
N PRO A 37 17.67 9.32 15.42
CA PRO A 37 18.69 10.32 15.17
C PRO A 37 18.20 11.69 15.63
N SER A 38 19.05 12.39 16.38
CA SER A 38 18.85 13.77 16.77
C SER A 38 19.12 14.73 15.60
N GLY A 39 18.05 15.22 14.96
CA GLY A 39 17.95 16.57 14.40
C GLY A 39 18.69 16.93 13.10
N SER A 40 18.25 18.10 12.60
CA SER A 40 18.77 18.94 11.51
C SER A 40 18.22 18.69 10.11
N GLY A 41 17.58 19.74 9.58
CA GLY A 41 16.88 19.76 8.31
C GLY A 41 17.77 19.75 7.07
N ALA A 42 17.13 19.49 5.93
CA ALA A 42 17.71 19.65 4.61
C ALA A 42 16.63 20.14 3.65
N ASN A 43 16.83 21.36 3.16
CA ASN A 43 16.27 21.87 1.92
C ASN A 43 16.59 20.90 0.78
N ASN A 44 15.60 20.46 0.02
CA ASN A 44 15.80 19.99 -1.34
C ASN A 44 14.68 20.50 -2.24
N GLN A 45 15.05 21.36 -3.17
CA GLN A 45 14.22 21.79 -4.29
C GLN A 45 14.03 20.61 -5.23
N VAL A 46 12.82 20.05 -5.26
CA VAL A 46 12.41 19.12 -6.31
C VAL A 46 11.89 19.94 -7.48
N THR A 47 12.48 19.73 -8.65
CA THR A 47 12.12 20.38 -9.91
C THR A 47 10.83 19.75 -10.42
N THR A 48 9.71 20.47 -10.32
CA THR A 48 8.41 20.00 -10.79
C THR A 48 8.31 20.11 -12.32
N LEU A 49 8.29 18.96 -13.00
CA LEU A 49 7.79 18.84 -14.36
C LEU A 49 6.34 18.36 -14.25
N ASN A 50 5.37 19.28 -14.22
CA ASN A 50 4.06 19.11 -14.86
C ASN A 50 3.24 20.40 -14.74
N ARG A 51 2.77 20.86 -15.90
CA ARG A 51 2.04 22.11 -16.14
C ARG A 51 0.56 21.86 -15.87
N PRO A 52 -0.17 22.78 -15.20
CA PRO A 52 -1.61 22.63 -14.97
C PRO A 52 -2.39 22.57 -16.30
N PRO A 53 -3.63 22.05 -16.32
CA PRO A 53 -4.51 22.11 -17.48
C PRO A 53 -4.61 23.55 -17.98
N GLN A 54 -4.21 23.79 -19.23
CA GLN A 54 -4.21 25.13 -19.81
C GLN A 54 -5.63 25.59 -20.12
N ASP A 55 -6.20 26.39 -19.24
CA ASP A 55 -7.16 27.41 -19.67
C ASP A 55 -6.37 28.64 -20.13
N SER A 56 -6.51 28.97 -21.41
CA SER A 56 -5.93 30.14 -22.05
C SER A 56 -6.46 31.44 -21.45
N ASP A 57 -5.53 32.38 -21.27
CA ASP A 57 -5.72 33.80 -21.00
C ASP A 57 -6.15 34.23 -19.58
N ASN A 58 -5.17 34.45 -18.68
CA ASN A 58 -5.10 35.76 -18.02
C ASN A 58 -3.75 36.10 -17.37
N LYS A 59 -3.39 37.38 -17.48
CA LYS A 59 -2.21 38.03 -16.92
C LYS A 59 -2.37 38.25 -15.41
N GLY A 60 -1.29 37.99 -14.66
CA GLY A 60 -1.05 38.51 -13.32
C GLY A 60 -0.90 37.42 -12.28
N GLU A 61 0.35 37.12 -11.91
CA GLU A 61 0.67 36.39 -10.68
C GLU A 61 0.12 37.18 -9.47
N LYS A 62 -1.10 36.84 -9.05
CA LYS A 62 -1.55 37.17 -7.70
C LYS A 62 -0.84 36.22 -6.76
N LYS A 63 0.05 36.74 -5.91
CA LYS A 63 0.44 36.06 -4.67
C LYS A 63 -0.85 35.60 -3.99
N SER A 64 -1.06 34.28 -3.91
CA SER A 64 -2.31 33.76 -3.37
C SER A 64 -2.42 34.28 -1.93
N GLY A 65 -3.51 34.99 -1.65
CA GLY A 65 -3.91 35.34 -0.28
C GLY A 65 -4.46 34.12 0.44
N TRP A 66 -3.79 32.98 0.27
CA TRP A 66 -4.22 31.71 0.84
C TRP A 66 -3.97 31.77 2.34
N VAL A 67 -5.06 31.69 3.11
CA VAL A 67 -5.04 31.61 4.56
C VAL A 67 -5.39 30.16 4.92
N PRO A 68 -4.57 29.45 5.70
CA PRO A 68 -4.86 28.09 6.10
C PRO A 68 -6.25 28.01 6.76
N PRO A 69 -7.18 27.21 6.21
CA PRO A 69 -8.49 27.04 6.82
C PRO A 69 -8.36 26.22 8.12
N GLU A 70 -9.06 26.65 9.18
CA GLU A 70 -9.05 25.99 10.50
C GLU A 70 -9.85 24.66 10.50
N GLY A 71 -9.58 23.77 11.46
CA GLY A 71 -10.32 22.51 11.68
C GLY A 71 -9.68 21.23 11.11
N ASP A 72 -10.50 20.21 10.87
CA ASP A 72 -10.08 18.90 10.37
C ASP A 72 -9.89 18.90 8.83
N PRO A 73 -8.71 18.51 8.30
CA PRO A 73 -8.41 18.56 6.87
C PRO A 73 -9.29 17.62 6.03
N GLN A 74 -9.60 16.43 6.54
CA GLN A 74 -10.44 15.47 5.82
C GLN A 74 -11.87 15.99 5.68
N GLN A 75 -12.45 16.51 6.77
CA GLN A 75 -13.79 17.10 6.76
C GLN A 75 -13.88 18.30 5.81
N ARG A 76 -12.84 19.13 5.73
CA ARG A 76 -12.78 20.23 4.77
C ARG A 76 -12.83 19.74 3.33
N TYR A 77 -12.03 18.73 3.00
CA TYR A 77 -12.03 18.16 1.66
C TYR A 77 -13.41 17.60 1.29
N MET A 78 -14.04 16.86 2.20
CA MET A 78 -15.42 16.37 2.01
C MET A 78 -16.44 17.49 1.80
N ALA A 79 -16.30 18.62 2.48
CA ALA A 79 -17.17 19.77 2.34
C ALA A 79 -17.09 20.40 0.93
N LEU A 80 -15.96 20.23 0.23
CA LEU A 80 -15.72 20.74 -1.13
C LEU A 80 -16.20 19.81 -2.25
N LYS A 81 -16.91 18.72 -1.95
CA LYS A 81 -17.32 17.70 -2.96
C LYS A 81 -17.99 18.26 -4.23
N ASN A 82 -18.66 19.41 -4.13
CA ASN A 82 -19.37 20.07 -5.23
C ASN A 82 -18.71 21.39 -5.67
N ALA A 83 -17.58 21.76 -5.08
CA ALA A 83 -16.82 22.95 -5.45
C ALA A 83 -16.17 22.77 -6.83
N PRO A 84 -15.68 23.84 -7.47
CA PRO A 84 -14.79 23.74 -8.63
C PRO A 84 -13.53 22.92 -8.32
N ALA A 85 -12.99 22.22 -9.33
CA ALA A 85 -11.79 21.41 -9.17
C ALA A 85 -10.58 22.20 -8.62
N GLN A 86 -10.45 23.47 -9.04
CA GLN A 86 -9.37 24.34 -8.57
C GLN A 86 -9.38 24.54 -7.05
N GLU A 87 -10.54 24.66 -6.42
CA GLU A 87 -10.62 24.85 -4.96
C GLU A 87 -10.16 23.59 -4.21
N ARG A 88 -10.44 22.40 -4.76
CA ARG A 88 -9.98 21.13 -4.21
C ARG A 88 -8.48 20.93 -4.45
N TYR A 89 -7.99 21.32 -5.62
CA TYR A 89 -6.56 21.37 -5.92
C TYR A 89 -5.81 22.27 -4.94
N ASP A 90 -6.33 23.47 -4.68
CA ASP A 90 -5.73 24.43 -3.75
C ASP A 90 -5.66 23.85 -2.32
N LEU A 91 -6.66 23.08 -1.91
CA LEU A 91 -6.63 22.41 -0.61
C LEU A 91 -5.59 21.28 -0.55
N ILE A 92 -5.49 20.45 -1.60
CA ILE A 92 -4.47 19.39 -1.67
C ILE A 92 -3.06 20.01 -1.70
N SER A 93 -2.82 21.00 -2.55
CA SER A 93 -1.49 21.60 -2.71
C SER A 93 -0.95 22.27 -1.44
N ASN A 94 -1.83 22.70 -0.53
CA ASN A 94 -1.46 23.33 0.72
C ASN A 94 -1.63 22.41 1.94
N PHE A 95 -1.80 21.10 1.73
CA PHE A 95 -2.13 20.17 2.81
C PHE A 95 -1.10 20.15 3.96
N MET A 96 0.20 20.26 3.65
CA MET A 96 1.24 20.34 4.67
C MET A 96 1.15 21.62 5.51
N ALA A 97 0.73 22.73 4.92
CA ALA A 97 0.51 23.98 5.64
C ALA A 97 -0.69 23.91 6.60
N LEU A 98 -1.51 22.85 6.52
CA LEU A 98 -2.55 22.55 7.51
C LEU A 98 -1.96 21.99 8.82
N GLY A 99 -0.72 21.49 8.81
CA GLY A 99 0.04 21.08 10.00
C GLY A 99 -0.66 20.04 10.88
N HIS A 100 -1.48 19.17 10.28
CA HIS A 100 -2.43 18.33 11.00
C HIS A 100 -2.11 16.84 10.80
N GLU A 101 -2.16 16.05 11.87
CA GLU A 101 -1.95 14.58 11.86
C GLU A 101 -2.93 13.79 10.95
N ARG A 102 -3.95 14.46 10.42
CA ARG A 102 -4.97 13.87 9.53
C ARG A 102 -4.77 14.24 8.07
N ASN A 103 -3.61 14.80 7.74
CA ASN A 103 -3.17 15.01 6.38
C ASN A 103 -3.26 13.74 5.52
N PRO A 104 -2.83 12.54 6.00
CA PRO A 104 -2.99 11.30 5.24
C PRO A 104 -4.46 10.96 4.98
N ALA A 105 -5.33 11.14 5.98
CA ALA A 105 -6.77 10.88 5.85
C ALA A 105 -7.45 11.82 4.84
N MET A 106 -6.98 13.06 4.72
CA MET A 106 -7.45 13.98 3.69
C MET A 106 -7.04 13.52 2.29
N LEU A 107 -5.77 13.12 2.10
CA LEU A 107 -5.30 12.62 0.82
C LEU A 107 -6.03 11.33 0.41
N ILE A 108 -6.27 10.41 1.36
CA ILE A 108 -7.08 9.20 1.13
C ILE A 108 -8.51 9.55 0.69
N GLU A 109 -9.11 10.61 1.25
CA GLU A 109 -10.43 11.06 0.79
C GLU A 109 -10.37 11.64 -0.63
N ALA A 110 -9.29 12.33 -0.98
CA ALA A 110 -9.07 12.87 -2.33
C ALA A 110 -8.91 11.80 -3.41
N LEU A 111 -8.57 10.56 -3.04
CA LEU A 111 -8.57 9.42 -3.98
C LEU A 111 -9.96 9.07 -4.53
N LYS A 112 -11.04 9.63 -3.96
CA LYS A 112 -12.42 9.45 -4.42
C LYS A 112 -12.91 10.62 -5.27
N ASP A 113 -12.04 11.58 -5.58
CA ASP A 113 -12.42 12.74 -6.38
C ASP A 113 -12.95 12.30 -7.75
N PRO A 114 -14.02 12.90 -8.29
CA PRO A 114 -14.50 12.58 -9.64
C PRO A 114 -13.48 12.94 -10.74
N VAL A 115 -12.54 13.84 -10.48
CA VAL A 115 -11.50 14.26 -11.44
C VAL A 115 -10.24 13.41 -11.22
N SER A 116 -9.86 12.64 -12.24
CA SER A 116 -8.67 11.77 -12.23
C SER A 116 -7.39 12.50 -11.84
N ASP A 117 -7.11 13.66 -12.45
CA ASP A 117 -5.94 14.48 -12.12
C ASP A 117 -5.85 14.85 -10.63
N LEU A 118 -6.98 15.05 -9.93
CA LEU A 118 -6.97 15.33 -8.49
C LEU A 118 -6.63 14.10 -7.65
N ARG A 119 -7.02 12.90 -8.10
CA ARG A 119 -6.64 11.64 -7.45
C ARG A 119 -5.13 11.42 -7.58
N VAL A 120 -4.59 11.55 -8.79
CA VAL A 120 -3.14 11.45 -9.04
C VAL A 120 -2.38 12.51 -8.23
N PHE A 121 -2.85 13.75 -8.23
CA PHE A 121 -2.20 14.83 -7.48
C PHE A 121 -2.21 14.60 -5.96
N ALA A 122 -3.25 13.97 -5.40
CA ALA A 122 -3.27 13.58 -4.00
C ALA A 122 -2.21 12.52 -3.66
N ILE A 123 -1.95 11.59 -4.60
CA ILE A 123 -0.93 10.55 -4.47
C ILE A 123 0.45 11.17 -4.56
N GLU A 124 0.71 12.02 -5.55
CA GLU A 124 1.97 12.78 -5.66
C GLU A 124 2.27 13.57 -4.39
N SER A 125 1.24 14.25 -3.85
CA SER A 125 1.33 15.04 -2.62
C SER A 125 1.72 14.20 -1.40
N ALA A 126 1.39 12.91 -1.38
CA ALA A 126 1.80 12.00 -0.30
C ALA A 126 3.32 11.89 -0.16
N SER A 127 4.10 12.19 -1.20
CA SER A 127 5.57 12.22 -1.15
C SER A 127 6.15 13.24 -0.17
N ALA A 128 5.35 14.22 0.26
CA ALA A 128 5.75 15.20 1.27
C ALA A 128 5.49 14.73 2.72
N LEU A 129 4.83 13.58 2.91
CA LEU A 129 4.59 12.96 4.21
C LEU A 129 5.80 12.12 4.69
N THR A 130 5.75 11.67 5.94
CA THR A 130 6.64 10.58 6.37
C THR A 130 6.31 9.29 5.61
N GLU A 131 7.28 8.38 5.48
CA GLU A 131 7.07 7.09 4.78
C GLU A 131 5.87 6.31 5.34
N GLU A 132 5.72 6.25 6.66
CA GLU A 132 4.62 5.55 7.34
C GLU A 132 3.25 6.14 6.95
N GLU A 133 3.16 7.48 6.94
CA GLU A 133 1.95 8.20 6.57
C GLU A 133 1.65 8.09 5.07
N ALA A 134 2.68 8.20 4.23
CA ALA A 134 2.57 8.05 2.79
C ALA A 134 2.14 6.63 2.42
N THR A 135 2.69 5.61 3.08
CA THR A 135 2.33 4.19 2.87
C THR A 135 0.83 3.96 3.05
N ALA A 136 0.18 4.63 4.01
CA ALA A 136 -1.27 4.54 4.17
C ALA A 136 -2.05 5.12 2.97
N VAL A 137 -1.58 6.23 2.40
CA VAL A 137 -2.18 6.85 1.20
C VAL A 137 -1.94 5.97 -0.03
N LEU A 138 -0.71 5.50 -0.22
CA LEU A 138 -0.32 4.65 -1.34
C LEU A 138 -1.03 3.30 -1.32
N ALA A 139 -1.20 2.70 -0.14
CA ALA A 139 -2.00 1.47 0.00
C ALA A 139 -3.44 1.70 -0.45
N ALA A 140 -4.09 2.79 0.00
CA ALA A 140 -5.43 3.11 -0.48
C ALA A 140 -5.49 3.35 -2.00
N ALA A 141 -4.45 3.96 -2.58
CA ALA A 141 -4.34 4.18 -4.01
C ALA A 141 -4.11 2.90 -4.83
N ALA A 142 -3.44 1.89 -4.27
CA ALA A 142 -3.13 0.63 -4.94
C ALA A 142 -4.37 -0.18 -5.39
N SER A 143 -5.54 0.10 -4.80
CA SER A 143 -6.83 -0.50 -5.19
C SER A 143 -7.82 0.50 -5.80
N ASN A 144 -7.34 1.67 -6.21
CA ASN A 144 -8.17 2.69 -6.86
C ASN A 144 -8.71 2.18 -8.21
N ASP A 145 -9.90 2.64 -8.62
CA ASP A 145 -10.49 2.27 -9.90
C ASP A 145 -9.78 2.93 -11.09
N ASP A 146 -9.10 4.05 -10.84
CA ASP A 146 -8.29 4.77 -11.81
C ASP A 146 -6.91 4.11 -12.02
N PRO A 147 -6.58 3.64 -13.23
CA PRO A 147 -5.27 3.07 -13.52
C PRO A 147 -4.12 4.08 -13.33
N ASP A 148 -4.31 5.36 -13.64
CA ASP A 148 -3.24 6.36 -13.54
C ASP A 148 -2.89 6.63 -12.06
N ALA A 149 -3.90 6.52 -11.18
CA ALA A 149 -3.70 6.57 -9.74
C ALA A 149 -2.90 5.37 -9.23
N ARG A 150 -3.19 4.16 -9.72
CA ARG A 150 -2.43 2.96 -9.34
C ARG A 150 -0.99 3.02 -9.83
N GLU A 151 -0.77 3.41 -11.08
CA GLU A 151 0.57 3.59 -11.65
C GLU A 151 1.41 4.59 -10.85
N MET A 152 0.82 5.74 -10.47
CA MET A 152 1.49 6.72 -9.63
C MET A 152 1.83 6.13 -8.24
N ALA A 153 0.94 5.32 -7.66
CA ALA A 153 1.21 4.66 -6.38
C ALA A 153 2.42 3.71 -6.47
N TRP A 154 2.52 2.91 -7.53
CA TRP A 154 3.67 2.03 -7.80
C TRP A 154 4.96 2.83 -7.96
N SER A 155 4.93 3.90 -8.76
CA SER A 155 6.10 4.74 -9.00
C SER A 155 6.63 5.38 -7.72
N ILE A 156 5.76 5.86 -6.82
CA ILE A 156 6.19 6.48 -5.56
C ILE A 156 6.64 5.42 -4.55
N ALA A 157 6.02 4.23 -4.56
CA ALA A 157 6.38 3.13 -3.68
C ALA A 157 7.68 2.42 -4.06
N ALA A 158 8.12 2.51 -5.32
CA ALA A 158 9.32 1.82 -5.82
C ALA A 158 10.57 1.99 -4.93
N PRO A 159 10.94 3.19 -4.44
CA PRO A 159 12.10 3.36 -3.56
C PRO A 159 11.84 2.99 -2.08
N TYR A 160 10.63 2.57 -1.70
CA TYR A 160 10.30 2.29 -0.29
C TYR A 160 10.89 0.94 0.16
N PRO A 161 11.17 0.78 1.46
CA PRO A 161 11.48 -0.52 2.05
C PRO A 161 10.45 -1.58 1.66
N ILE A 162 10.91 -2.83 1.54
CA ILE A 162 10.06 -3.93 1.07
C ILE A 162 8.85 -4.17 1.97
N GLU A 163 8.97 -3.90 3.27
CA GLU A 163 7.88 -4.02 4.24
C GLU A 163 6.75 -3.04 3.93
N SER A 164 7.10 -1.79 3.59
CA SER A 164 6.15 -0.75 3.21
C SER A 164 5.51 -1.08 1.85
N ARG A 165 6.30 -1.57 0.89
CA ARG A 165 5.77 -2.08 -0.40
C ARG A 165 4.81 -3.25 -0.20
N ALA A 166 5.11 -4.20 0.69
CA ALA A 166 4.23 -5.32 1.00
C ALA A 166 2.86 -4.87 1.54
N VAL A 167 2.82 -3.82 2.36
CA VAL A 167 1.55 -3.21 2.84
C VAL A 167 0.76 -2.62 1.67
N ILE A 168 1.43 -1.95 0.73
CA ILE A 168 0.78 -1.32 -0.42
C ILE A 168 0.21 -2.40 -1.36
N TYR A 169 1.02 -3.40 -1.74
CA TYR A 169 0.57 -4.50 -2.58
C TYR A 169 -0.53 -5.34 -1.91
N SER A 170 -0.46 -5.53 -0.59
CA SER A 170 -1.51 -6.21 0.17
C SER A 170 -2.89 -5.60 -0.06
N GLU A 171 -3.01 -4.28 -0.18
CA GLU A 171 -4.31 -3.65 -0.48
C GLU A 171 -4.81 -4.05 -1.88
N ALA A 172 -3.94 -3.95 -2.91
CA ALA A 172 -4.28 -4.37 -4.26
C ALA A 172 -4.71 -5.85 -4.33
N LEU A 173 -3.97 -6.73 -3.66
CA LEU A 173 -4.23 -8.18 -3.64
C LEU A 173 -5.53 -8.57 -2.95
N THR A 174 -5.99 -7.78 -1.99
CA THR A 174 -7.17 -8.11 -1.18
C THR A 174 -8.43 -7.36 -1.61
N LYS A 175 -8.30 -6.15 -2.16
CA LYS A 175 -9.43 -5.27 -2.51
C LYS A 175 -9.54 -4.96 -4.00
N GLY A 176 -8.46 -5.09 -4.77
CA GLY A 176 -8.44 -4.81 -6.20
C GLY A 176 -9.30 -5.78 -7.01
N ASP A 177 -9.67 -5.39 -8.22
CA ASP A 177 -10.30 -6.31 -9.19
C ASP A 177 -9.25 -7.25 -9.81
N GLU A 178 -9.62 -8.03 -10.84
CA GLU A 178 -8.68 -8.93 -11.50
C GLU A 178 -7.57 -8.19 -12.26
N LYS A 179 -7.85 -7.00 -12.79
CA LYS A 179 -6.86 -6.20 -13.50
C LYS A 179 -5.85 -5.61 -12.51
N THR A 180 -6.33 -5.03 -11.41
CA THR A 180 -5.48 -4.55 -10.32
C THR A 180 -4.61 -5.67 -9.74
N LEU A 181 -5.14 -6.90 -9.64
CA LEU A 181 -4.33 -8.04 -9.21
C LEU A 181 -3.20 -8.35 -10.16
N ALA A 182 -3.49 -8.41 -11.46
CA ALA A 182 -2.50 -8.69 -12.48
C ALA A 182 -1.38 -7.62 -12.47
N GLU A 183 -1.76 -6.34 -12.39
CA GLU A 183 -0.80 -5.23 -12.27
C GLU A 183 0.09 -5.39 -11.04
N ALA A 184 -0.48 -5.70 -9.86
CA ALA A 184 0.30 -5.92 -8.65
C ALA A 184 1.27 -7.11 -8.78
N PHE A 185 0.85 -8.21 -9.42
CA PHE A 185 1.74 -9.35 -9.67
C PHE A 185 2.87 -9.01 -10.63
N ASP A 186 2.59 -8.27 -11.71
CA ASP A 186 3.59 -7.81 -12.66
C ASP A 186 4.64 -6.93 -11.94
N GLU A 187 4.19 -5.96 -11.14
CA GLU A 187 5.06 -5.06 -10.38
C GLU A 187 5.92 -5.84 -9.36
N MET A 188 5.30 -6.70 -8.54
CA MET A 188 6.01 -7.51 -7.55
C MET A 188 6.97 -8.52 -8.20
N GLY A 189 6.62 -9.06 -9.36
CA GLY A 189 7.42 -10.02 -10.11
C GLY A 189 8.72 -9.42 -10.67
N THR A 190 8.81 -8.08 -10.79
CA THR A 190 10.05 -7.39 -11.17
C THR A 190 11.12 -7.43 -10.07
N THR A 191 10.75 -7.68 -8.82
CA THR A 191 11.68 -7.83 -7.69
C THR A 191 11.04 -8.74 -6.64
N PRO A 192 11.02 -10.07 -6.88
CA PRO A 192 10.35 -11.00 -6.00
C PRO A 192 11.16 -11.18 -4.71
N GLU A 193 10.64 -10.61 -3.62
CA GLU A 193 11.28 -10.62 -2.31
C GLU A 193 10.46 -11.41 -1.28
N MET A 194 11.14 -11.99 -0.28
CA MET A 194 10.53 -12.89 0.70
C MET A 194 9.33 -12.25 1.41
N PRO A 195 9.38 -10.96 1.82
CA PRO A 195 8.21 -10.34 2.45
C PRO A 195 6.99 -10.24 1.53
N LEU A 196 7.17 -10.12 0.21
CA LEU A 196 6.05 -10.15 -0.75
C LEU A 196 5.47 -11.55 -0.86
N PHE A 197 6.33 -12.57 -0.95
CA PHE A 197 5.91 -13.96 -0.98
C PHE A 197 5.14 -14.34 0.30
N GLU A 198 5.70 -14.01 1.47
CA GLU A 198 5.06 -14.29 2.76
C GLU A 198 3.74 -13.53 2.92
N MET A 199 3.66 -12.29 2.42
CA MET A 199 2.41 -11.52 2.39
C MET A 199 1.35 -12.18 1.50
N MET A 200 1.70 -12.65 0.30
CA MET A 200 0.80 -13.41 -0.56
C MET A 200 0.34 -14.71 0.11
N LEU A 201 1.27 -15.43 0.75
CA LEU A 201 0.99 -16.68 1.44
C LEU A 201 0.01 -16.46 2.60
N PHE A 202 0.26 -15.43 3.40
CA PHE A 202 -0.63 -15.03 4.49
C PHE A 202 -2.07 -14.78 4.02
N HIS A 203 -2.25 -14.03 2.93
CA HIS A 203 -3.58 -13.78 2.36
C HIS A 203 -4.20 -15.03 1.74
N SER A 204 -3.41 -15.86 1.07
CA SER A 204 -3.90 -17.07 0.42
C SER A 204 -4.54 -18.07 1.39
N VAL A 205 -4.16 -18.03 2.68
CA VAL A 205 -4.75 -18.88 3.73
C VAL A 205 -5.88 -18.19 4.51
N ASP A 206 -6.11 -16.89 4.31
CA ASP A 206 -7.20 -16.16 5.00
C ASP A 206 -8.56 -16.60 4.45
N GLU A 207 -9.31 -17.35 5.25
CA GLU A 207 -10.62 -17.89 4.87
C GLU A 207 -11.67 -16.79 4.57
N LYS A 208 -11.41 -15.53 4.95
CA LYS A 208 -12.26 -14.37 4.61
C LYS A 208 -12.13 -13.94 3.15
N LEU A 209 -11.00 -14.20 2.50
CA LEU A 209 -10.85 -13.91 1.08
C LEU A 209 -11.62 -14.95 0.24
N PRO A 210 -12.25 -14.51 -0.88
CA PRO A 210 -12.92 -15.43 -1.79
C PRO A 210 -11.99 -16.56 -2.24
N GLU A 211 -12.51 -17.78 -2.34
CA GLU A 211 -11.71 -18.95 -2.73
C GLU A 211 -10.97 -18.73 -4.06
N ALA A 212 -11.64 -18.17 -5.06
CA ALA A 212 -11.02 -17.82 -6.34
C ALA A 212 -9.80 -16.90 -6.17
N ARG A 213 -9.88 -15.91 -5.28
CA ARG A 213 -8.77 -15.00 -4.97
C ARG A 213 -7.61 -15.75 -4.32
N ARG A 214 -7.91 -16.59 -3.33
CA ARG A 214 -6.89 -17.42 -2.64
C ARG A 214 -6.19 -18.37 -3.60
N MET A 215 -6.94 -18.99 -4.51
CA MET A 215 -6.38 -19.86 -5.54
C MET A 215 -5.55 -19.09 -6.57
N ARG A 216 -5.94 -17.86 -6.91
CA ARG A 216 -5.13 -17.00 -7.79
C ARG A 216 -3.80 -16.61 -7.14
N LEU A 217 -3.78 -16.32 -5.84
CA LEU A 217 -2.56 -16.08 -5.07
C LEU A 217 -1.67 -17.33 -5.02
N LEU A 218 -2.26 -18.51 -4.79
CA LEU A 218 -1.52 -19.78 -4.84
C LEU A 218 -0.84 -19.99 -6.19
N GLN A 219 -1.59 -19.78 -7.28
CA GLN A 219 -1.05 -19.90 -8.64
C GLN A 219 0.14 -18.97 -8.85
N GLU A 220 0.06 -17.72 -8.37
CA GLU A 220 1.17 -16.77 -8.48
C GLU A 220 2.40 -17.25 -7.70
N MET A 221 2.24 -17.63 -6.44
CA MET A 221 3.35 -18.12 -5.61
C MET A 221 4.00 -19.37 -6.21
N GLN A 222 3.22 -20.24 -6.86
CA GLN A 222 3.76 -21.38 -7.57
C GLN A 222 4.59 -20.99 -8.80
N LEU A 223 4.30 -19.85 -9.44
CA LEU A 223 5.13 -19.31 -10.53
C LEU A 223 6.43 -18.69 -9.99
N TRP A 224 6.40 -18.12 -8.78
CA TRP A 224 7.56 -17.52 -8.14
C TRP A 224 8.59 -18.55 -7.67
N LEU A 225 8.15 -19.74 -7.29
CA LEU A 225 9.02 -20.84 -6.92
C LEU A 225 9.60 -21.53 -8.17
N GLU A 226 10.91 -21.78 -8.21
CA GLU A 226 11.58 -22.44 -9.33
C GLU A 226 11.13 -23.91 -9.45
N PRO A 227 10.59 -24.34 -10.60
CA PRO A 227 10.49 -25.76 -10.91
C PRO A 227 11.87 -26.28 -11.34
N GLY A 228 12.80 -26.52 -10.41
CA GLY A 228 14.07 -27.18 -10.75
C GLY A 228 15.32 -26.88 -9.92
N GLY A 229 15.32 -25.90 -9.02
CA GLY A 229 16.45 -25.61 -8.11
C GLY A 229 16.47 -26.48 -6.84
N GLY A 230 15.33 -27.09 -6.52
CA GLY A 230 15.10 -28.09 -5.48
C GLY A 230 13.76 -28.80 -5.74
N ASP A 231 13.44 -29.86 -4.99
CA ASP A 231 12.18 -30.61 -5.13
C ASP A 231 10.99 -29.78 -4.59
N VAL A 232 10.62 -28.68 -5.27
CA VAL A 232 9.43 -27.89 -4.95
C VAL A 232 8.19 -28.65 -5.45
N PRO A 233 7.28 -29.08 -4.55
CA PRO A 233 6.08 -29.81 -4.96
C PRO A 233 5.04 -28.88 -5.57
N VAL A 234 4.12 -29.45 -6.35
CA VAL A 234 2.91 -28.75 -6.77
C VAL A 234 1.92 -28.77 -5.61
N PHE A 235 1.45 -27.59 -5.20
CA PHE A 235 0.53 -27.46 -4.08
C PHE A 235 -0.93 -27.50 -4.54
N GLY A 236 -1.74 -28.34 -3.89
CA GLY A 236 -3.17 -28.43 -4.17
C GLY A 236 -3.98 -27.34 -3.45
N SER A 237 -3.41 -26.74 -2.40
CA SER A 237 -4.06 -25.70 -1.61
C SER A 237 -3.04 -24.72 -1.00
N PRO A 238 -3.48 -23.50 -0.64
CA PRO A 238 -2.68 -22.56 0.13
C PRO A 238 -2.13 -23.13 1.45
N LYS A 239 -2.89 -24.01 2.11
CA LYS A 239 -2.47 -24.62 3.38
C LYS A 239 -1.33 -25.62 3.20
N ASP A 240 -1.32 -26.33 2.07
CA ASP A 240 -0.22 -27.25 1.73
C ASP A 240 1.07 -26.46 1.48
N LEU A 241 0.98 -25.35 0.74
CA LEU A 241 2.11 -24.45 0.53
C LEU A 241 2.62 -23.87 1.86
N LEU A 242 1.74 -23.40 2.73
CA LEU A 242 2.13 -22.87 4.04
C LEU A 242 2.90 -23.91 4.88
N THR A 243 2.38 -25.15 4.94
CA THR A 243 3.02 -26.22 5.71
C THR A 243 4.41 -26.56 5.17
N TRP A 244 4.56 -26.59 3.83
CA TRP A 244 5.87 -26.78 3.21
C TRP A 244 6.80 -25.59 3.49
N TRP A 245 6.30 -24.36 3.33
CA TRP A 245 7.04 -23.13 3.52
C TRP A 245 7.63 -23.02 4.93
N GLU A 246 6.88 -23.36 5.97
CA GLU A 246 7.35 -23.36 7.37
C GLU A 246 8.63 -24.19 7.59
N GLY A 247 8.79 -25.29 6.84
CA GLY A 247 9.97 -26.15 6.92
C GLY A 247 11.10 -25.77 5.95
N ASN A 248 10.86 -24.85 5.02
CA ASN A 248 11.73 -24.57 3.88
C ASN A 248 12.15 -23.09 3.77
N ARG A 249 11.54 -22.19 4.55
CA ARG A 249 11.78 -20.73 4.48
C ARG A 249 13.24 -20.31 4.67
N GLU A 250 14.05 -21.08 5.40
CA GLU A 250 15.47 -20.77 5.60
C GLU A 250 16.29 -20.96 4.32
N ASN A 251 15.82 -21.80 3.40
CA ASN A 251 16.43 -22.03 2.09
C ASN A 251 15.69 -21.23 1.00
N TYR A 252 15.04 -20.12 1.34
CA TYR A 252 14.27 -19.29 0.42
C TYR A 252 15.05 -18.93 -0.86
N ASP A 253 16.31 -18.54 -0.71
CA ASP A 253 17.19 -18.17 -1.83
C ASP A 253 17.48 -19.35 -2.78
N GLU A 254 17.30 -20.60 -2.33
CA GLU A 254 17.45 -21.81 -3.17
C GLU A 254 16.19 -22.13 -3.98
N PHE A 255 15.02 -21.67 -3.52
CA PHE A 255 13.72 -21.99 -4.16
C PHE A 255 13.19 -20.84 -5.01
N MET A 256 13.60 -19.63 -4.72
CA MET A 256 13.25 -18.46 -5.50
C MET A 256 14.35 -18.20 -6.50
N LEU A 257 14.06 -18.35 -7.80
CA LEU A 257 14.71 -17.58 -8.86
C LEU A 257 14.07 -17.88 -10.22
N ARG A 258 13.54 -16.82 -10.86
CA ARG A 258 14.03 -16.31 -12.16
C ARG A 258 13.45 -14.91 -12.43
N ILE A 259 14.30 -13.90 -12.26
CA ILE A 259 14.44 -12.87 -13.29
C ILE A 259 15.70 -13.25 -14.07
N ASP A 260 15.63 -14.32 -14.86
CA ASP A 260 16.56 -14.44 -15.96
C ASP A 260 16.08 -13.51 -17.07
N GLN A 261 16.80 -12.38 -17.18
CA GLN A 261 17.28 -11.74 -18.42
C GLN A 261 16.28 -11.21 -19.45
#